data_AF-A0A946D0X7-F1
#
_entry.id   AF-A0A946D0X7-F1
#
_cell.length_a   1.000
_cell.length_b   1.000
_cell.length_c   1.000
_cell.angle_alpha   90.00
_cell.angle_beta   90.00
_cell.angle_gamma   90.00
#
_symmetry.space_group_name_H-M   'P 1'
#
loop_
_entity.id
_entity.type
_entity.pdbx_description
1 polymer ?
#
loop_
_entity_poly.entity_id
_entity_poly.type
_entity_poly.pdbx_seq_one_letter_code
_entity_poly.pdbx_strand_id
1 'polypeptide(L)'
;MMKKGFLVSFKEMIPILSIFLMVSGCNTDKDDRGSAPKMVLIDLDKGDEGLLLDYYFGAYTDGAPRMVLHEEDSKYFLQPATSLIDFPNIVALHNGAGEDGVITWEEFEAWILDSYYNVIDAPASLDRFRDVAGDWNQSDWFSHEVQGQMTRFRRRLSIPRSAIYAALEEMDRPQDAILYPVNTSIVGEHLQNDTVVETTVMMKRKDGYWDYFAYNEEGLLATTVQKDPNPMSVPTKCLGCHFGDRQFEPEKSFPSVARPGPNGERHVFVPDQFRDKAVRDAFSEHARRSDTILGLYVTLFISDMLNQAEAGLGKESDQQILTRLGFD
;
A
#
# COMPACT_ATOMS: atom_id res chain seq x y z
N MET A 1 25.04 48.02 -71.34
CA MET A 1 26.15 48.79 -71.95
C MET A 1 27.00 49.37 -70.83
N MET A 2 28.30 49.07 -70.88
CA MET A 2 29.32 49.50 -69.92
C MET A 2 29.42 51.04 -69.84
N LYS A 3 29.75 51.57 -68.66
CA LYS A 3 30.89 52.49 -68.52
C LYS A 3 31.50 52.36 -67.11
N LYS A 4 32.81 52.11 -67.13
CA LYS A 4 33.75 51.96 -66.00
C LYS A 4 34.40 53.30 -65.64
N GLY A 5 34.91 53.36 -64.40
CA GLY A 5 36.08 54.16 -63.98
C GLY A 5 35.72 55.36 -63.08
N PHE A 6 36.46 55.70 -62.01
CA PHE A 6 37.81 55.33 -61.58
C PHE A 6 38.08 55.95 -60.17
N LEU A 7 38.86 55.25 -59.29
CA LEU A 7 39.77 55.72 -58.19
C LEU A 7 39.27 56.73 -57.12
N VAL A 8 39.69 56.80 -55.85
CA VAL A 8 40.70 56.22 -54.93
C VAL A 8 40.36 56.73 -53.52
N SER A 9 40.57 55.96 -52.46
CA SER A 9 41.40 56.38 -51.31
C SER A 9 41.60 55.27 -50.28
N PHE A 10 42.87 54.97 -50.02
CA PHE A 10 43.40 54.24 -48.88
C PHE A 10 43.38 55.12 -47.61
N LYS A 11 43.61 54.47 -46.46
CA LYS A 11 43.64 54.94 -45.04
C LYS A 11 42.36 54.56 -44.30
N GLU A 12 42.35 53.92 -43.14
CA GLU A 12 43.38 53.61 -42.13
C GLU A 12 42.74 52.65 -41.08
N MET A 13 43.57 51.84 -40.42
CA MET A 13 43.38 51.21 -39.08
C MET A 13 42.38 50.05 -38.86
N ILE A 14 42.96 48.85 -38.69
CA ILE A 14 42.56 47.79 -37.74
C ILE A 14 43.28 48.13 -36.41
N PRO A 15 42.65 48.05 -35.21
CA PRO A 15 42.68 46.79 -34.45
C PRO A 15 41.54 46.46 -33.47
N ILE A 16 41.28 45.15 -33.37
CA ILE A 16 41.22 44.33 -32.15
C ILE A 16 40.25 44.81 -31.06
N LEU A 17 39.07 44.19 -31.01
CA LEU A 17 38.21 44.21 -29.82
C LEU A 17 38.65 43.09 -28.87
N SER A 18 39.52 43.44 -27.92
CA SER A 18 39.92 42.60 -26.81
C SER A 18 38.76 42.42 -25.82
N ILE A 19 38.46 41.15 -25.52
CA ILE A 19 37.61 40.71 -24.42
C ILE A 19 38.25 41.21 -23.10
N PHE A 20 37.53 42.06 -22.38
CA PHE A 20 37.92 42.50 -21.05
C PHE A 20 37.51 41.42 -20.03
N LEU A 21 38.50 40.66 -19.56
CA LEU A 21 38.47 39.97 -18.28
C LEU A 21 38.46 41.02 -17.16
N MET A 22 37.34 41.13 -16.44
CA MET A 22 37.36 41.66 -15.07
C MET A 22 37.19 40.50 -14.10
N VAL A 23 38.31 40.05 -13.56
CA VAL A 23 38.38 39.26 -12.32
C VAL A 23 38.86 40.22 -11.24
N SER A 24 37.98 40.54 -10.28
CA SER A 24 38.30 40.54 -8.85
C SER A 24 37.21 41.26 -8.06
N GLY A 25 36.65 40.53 -7.10
CA GLY A 25 35.73 41.06 -6.12
C GLY A 25 35.01 39.94 -5.40
N CYS A 26 35.76 39.13 -4.64
CA CYS A 26 35.17 38.36 -3.54
C CYS A 26 34.42 39.34 -2.64
N ASN A 27 33.10 39.30 -2.67
CA ASN A 27 32.29 39.58 -1.51
C ASN A 27 31.47 38.32 -1.25
N THR A 28 32.03 37.48 -0.39
CA THR A 28 31.29 36.55 0.43
C THR A 28 30.36 37.35 1.34
N ASP A 29 29.24 37.82 0.80
CA ASP A 29 28.06 38.06 1.62
C ASP A 29 27.40 36.69 1.82
N LYS A 30 27.99 35.94 2.76
CA LYS A 30 27.22 34.99 3.56
C LYS A 30 26.25 35.85 4.38
N ASP A 31 25.11 36.17 3.78
CA ASP A 31 23.94 36.59 4.53
C ASP A 31 23.40 35.35 5.26
N ASP A 32 24.09 34.98 6.34
CA ASP A 32 23.72 33.95 7.31
C ASP A 32 22.65 34.52 8.28
N ARG A 33 21.69 35.26 7.71
CA ARG A 33 20.53 35.82 8.41
C ARG A 33 19.31 34.99 8.03
N GLY A 34 19.14 33.86 8.72
CA GLY A 34 17.89 33.13 8.78
C GLY A 34 17.34 32.76 7.42
N SER A 35 18.08 31.98 6.63
CA SER A 35 17.46 31.19 5.57
C SER A 35 16.31 30.41 6.20
N ALA A 36 15.08 30.68 5.76
CA ALA A 36 13.91 29.93 6.21
C ALA A 36 14.27 28.44 6.16
N PRO A 37 14.02 27.68 7.24
CA PRO A 37 14.49 26.31 7.28
C PRO A 37 14.00 25.56 6.03
N LYS A 38 14.95 25.01 5.28
CA LYS A 38 14.70 24.49 3.94
C LYS A 38 13.76 23.29 4.06
N MET A 39 12.52 23.50 3.61
CA MET A 39 11.61 22.41 3.32
C MET A 39 12.23 21.54 2.23
N VAL A 40 12.08 20.23 2.34
CA VAL A 40 12.61 19.26 1.38
C VAL A 40 11.45 18.79 0.51
N LEU A 41 11.59 18.91 -0.81
CA LEU A 41 10.58 18.44 -1.74
C LEU A 41 10.55 16.91 -1.72
N ILE A 42 9.36 16.32 -1.70
CA ILE A 42 9.16 14.91 -2.00
C ILE A 42 8.59 14.84 -3.42
N ASP A 43 9.24 14.06 -4.28
CA ASP A 43 8.82 13.82 -5.66
C ASP A 43 9.00 12.32 -5.97
N LEU A 44 7.93 11.56 -5.77
CA LEU A 44 7.97 10.09 -5.88
C LEU A 44 7.72 9.57 -7.31
N ASP A 45 7.30 10.42 -8.25
CA ASP A 45 6.82 10.03 -9.58
C ASP A 45 5.81 8.84 -9.49
N LYS A 46 4.73 9.06 -8.72
CA LYS A 46 3.65 8.07 -8.49
C LYS A 46 2.28 8.68 -8.80
N GLY A 47 1.33 7.83 -9.16
CA GLY A 47 0.00 8.27 -9.61
C GLY A 47 -0.83 9.00 -8.55
N ASP A 48 -0.74 8.57 -7.28
CA ASP A 48 -1.37 9.23 -6.14
C ASP A 48 -0.35 9.33 -5.00
N GLU A 49 0.48 10.36 -5.09
CA GLU A 49 1.55 10.61 -4.12
C GLU A 49 1.00 11.01 -2.74
N GLY A 50 -0.09 11.76 -2.69
CA GLY A 50 -0.72 12.18 -1.44
C GLY A 50 -1.19 11.00 -0.60
N LEU A 51 -1.89 10.04 -1.20
CA LEU A 51 -2.34 8.83 -0.53
C LEU A 51 -1.17 7.96 -0.04
N LEU A 52 -0.11 7.86 -0.85
CA LEU A 52 1.10 7.13 -0.51
C LEU A 52 1.82 7.74 0.70
N LEU A 53 1.92 9.07 0.72
CA LEU A 53 2.53 9.81 1.82
C LEU A 53 1.67 9.75 3.08
N ASP A 54 0.35 9.91 2.98
CA ASP A 54 -0.56 9.78 4.11
C ASP A 54 -0.47 8.38 4.75
N TYR A 55 -0.38 7.31 3.94
CA TYR A 55 -0.19 5.94 4.42
C TYR A 55 1.11 5.79 5.22
N TYR A 56 2.25 6.15 4.62
CA TYR A 56 3.55 5.91 5.24
C TYR A 56 3.75 6.83 6.44
N PHE A 57 3.61 8.15 6.26
CA PHE A 57 3.80 9.09 7.35
C PHE A 57 2.77 8.92 8.48
N GLY A 58 1.58 8.39 8.20
CA GLY A 58 0.61 8.01 9.24
C GLY A 58 1.21 7.06 10.28
N ALA A 59 2.08 6.12 9.88
CA ALA A 59 2.74 5.20 10.81
C ALA A 59 3.72 5.93 11.74
N TYR A 60 4.48 6.88 11.18
CA TYR A 60 5.51 7.63 11.91
C TYR A 60 4.92 8.75 12.78
N THR A 61 3.69 9.16 12.52
CA THR A 61 3.03 10.31 13.15
C THR A 61 1.77 9.95 13.92
N ASP A 62 1.57 8.65 14.17
CA ASP A 62 0.43 8.16 14.95
C ASP A 62 -0.93 8.59 14.33
N GLY A 63 -0.99 8.62 12.99
CA GLY A 63 -2.15 9.00 12.19
C GLY A 63 -2.25 10.48 11.81
N ALA A 64 -1.21 11.28 12.06
CA ALA A 64 -1.22 12.73 11.80
C ALA A 64 -0.13 13.20 10.80
N PRO A 65 -0.13 12.70 9.54
CA PRO A 65 0.94 12.96 8.58
C PRO A 65 1.13 14.45 8.24
N ARG A 66 0.08 15.28 8.38
CA ARG A 66 0.14 16.73 8.11
C ARG A 66 0.91 17.53 9.17
N MET A 67 1.31 16.91 10.27
CA MET A 67 2.23 17.53 11.23
C MET A 67 3.67 17.60 10.72
N VAL A 68 4.02 16.74 9.75
CA VAL A 68 5.39 16.62 9.22
C VAL A 68 5.46 16.92 7.72
N LEU A 69 4.33 16.83 7.02
CA LEU A 69 4.17 17.17 5.61
C LEU A 69 3.48 18.52 5.44
N HIS A 70 3.97 19.31 4.48
CA HIS A 70 3.32 20.50 3.96
C HIS A 70 2.93 20.25 2.49
N GLU A 71 1.72 20.64 2.12
CA GLU A 71 1.24 20.57 0.73
C GLU A 71 1.08 21.98 0.17
N GLU A 72 1.75 22.26 -0.95
CA GLU A 72 1.69 23.53 -1.67
C GLU A 72 1.69 23.25 -3.17
N ASP A 73 0.75 23.84 -3.92
CA ASP A 73 0.63 23.68 -5.38
C ASP A 73 0.65 22.21 -5.86
N SER A 74 -0.06 21.33 -5.13
CA SER A 74 -0.11 19.88 -5.38
C SER A 74 1.24 19.17 -5.30
N LYS A 75 2.21 19.76 -4.57
CA LYS A 75 3.48 19.15 -4.21
C LYS A 75 3.58 18.95 -2.71
N TYR A 76 4.34 17.95 -2.31
CA TYR A 76 4.53 17.60 -0.91
C TYR A 76 5.94 17.92 -0.45
N PHE A 77 6.05 18.47 0.74
CA PHE A 77 7.30 18.86 1.33
C PHE A 77 7.41 18.32 2.75
N LEU A 78 8.58 17.83 3.13
CA LEU A 78 8.91 17.69 4.54
C LEU A 78 9.11 19.06 5.16
N GLN A 79 8.52 19.24 6.34
CA GLN A 79 8.78 20.40 7.16
C GLN A 79 10.27 20.51 7.52
N PRO A 80 10.73 21.71 7.93
CA PRO A 80 12.02 21.93 8.56
C PRO A 80 12.46 20.83 9.53
N ALA A 81 13.69 20.31 9.42
CA ALA A 81 14.24 19.38 10.41
C ALA A 81 14.10 19.88 11.87
N THR A 82 14.16 21.20 12.08
CA THR A 82 13.97 21.84 13.39
C THR A 82 12.56 21.71 13.97
N SER A 83 11.52 21.55 13.14
CA SER A 83 10.15 21.27 13.60
C SER A 83 9.83 19.78 13.68
N LEU A 84 10.74 18.93 13.20
CA LEU A 84 10.60 17.48 13.15
C LEU A 84 11.33 16.76 14.29
N ILE A 85 11.81 17.47 15.31
CA ILE A 85 12.67 16.92 16.37
C ILE A 85 12.07 15.73 17.12
N ASP A 86 10.74 15.65 17.21
CA ASP A 86 10.02 14.56 17.86
C ASP A 86 9.87 13.32 16.95
N PHE A 87 10.32 13.41 15.69
CA PHE A 87 10.22 12.37 14.66
C PHE A 87 11.62 12.00 14.12
N PRO A 88 12.47 11.33 14.90
CA PRO A 88 13.87 11.09 14.54
C PRO A 88 14.04 10.33 13.22
N ASN A 89 13.15 9.39 12.90
CA ASN A 89 13.19 8.67 11.63
C ASN A 89 12.87 9.59 10.43
N ILE A 90 11.98 10.57 10.61
CA ILE A 90 11.67 11.55 9.55
C ILE A 90 12.79 12.57 9.43
N VAL A 91 13.44 12.96 10.53
CA VAL A 91 14.65 13.78 10.50
C VAL A 91 15.77 13.07 9.73
N ALA A 92 15.91 11.75 9.89
CA ALA A 92 16.87 10.96 9.11
C ALA A 92 16.57 11.01 7.60
N LEU A 93 15.29 10.89 7.20
CA LEU A 93 14.87 11.07 5.81
C LEU A 93 15.17 12.48 5.30
N HIS A 94 14.83 13.52 6.08
CA HIS A 94 15.08 14.93 5.73
C HIS A 94 16.57 15.19 5.49
N ASN A 95 17.44 14.72 6.39
CA ASN A 95 18.89 14.87 6.28
C ASN A 95 19.50 13.98 5.19
N GLY A 96 18.79 12.94 4.77
CA GLY A 96 19.19 12.03 3.70
C GLY A 96 18.86 12.54 2.31
N ALA A 97 18.05 13.60 2.18
CA ALA A 97 17.76 14.23 0.90
C ALA A 97 19.07 14.70 0.25
N GLY A 98 19.23 14.42 -1.05
CA GLY A 98 20.42 14.80 -1.81
C GLY A 98 20.71 16.31 -1.79
N GLU A 99 21.84 16.71 -2.37
CA GLU A 99 22.23 18.13 -2.45
C GLU A 99 21.20 18.99 -3.21
N ASP A 100 20.39 18.37 -4.07
CA ASP A 100 19.26 18.98 -4.78
C ASP A 100 18.07 19.31 -3.86
N GLY A 101 18.01 18.72 -2.66
CA GLY A 101 16.93 18.91 -1.69
C GLY A 101 15.61 18.27 -2.11
N VAL A 102 15.69 17.19 -2.90
CA VAL A 102 14.55 16.39 -3.34
C VAL A 102 14.70 14.98 -2.77
N ILE A 103 13.59 14.40 -2.33
CA ILE A 103 13.47 12.98 -1.97
C ILE A 103 12.79 12.27 -3.13
N THR A 104 13.54 11.39 -3.79
CA THR A 104 13.07 10.52 -4.87
C THR A 104 12.39 9.26 -4.33
N TRP A 105 11.73 8.50 -5.22
CA TRP A 105 11.17 7.20 -4.86
C TRP A 105 12.22 6.23 -4.32
N GLU A 106 13.41 6.19 -4.90
CA GLU A 106 14.48 5.29 -4.47
C GLU A 106 14.95 5.59 -3.04
N GLU A 107 15.13 6.86 -2.70
CA GLU A 107 15.51 7.31 -1.35
C GLU A 107 14.38 7.04 -0.35
N PHE A 108 13.14 7.31 -0.75
CA PHE A 108 11.96 7.07 0.08
C PHE A 108 11.73 5.57 0.35
N GLU A 109 11.83 4.72 -0.68
CA GLU A 109 11.73 3.27 -0.58
C GLU A 109 12.84 2.70 0.32
N ALA A 110 14.08 3.19 0.19
CA ALA A 110 15.17 2.77 1.08
C ALA A 110 14.91 3.13 2.55
N TRP A 111 14.41 4.35 2.81
CA TRP A 111 14.04 4.79 4.16
C TRP A 111 12.90 3.95 4.78
N ILE A 112 11.89 3.60 3.99
CA ILE A 112 10.81 2.70 4.43
C ILE A 112 11.39 1.34 4.81
N LEU A 113 12.20 0.74 3.94
CA LEU A 113 12.75 -0.60 4.16
C LEU A 113 13.69 -0.67 5.37
N ASP A 114 14.35 0.44 5.71
CA ASP A 114 15.23 0.54 6.88
C ASP A 114 14.46 0.70 8.21
N SER A 115 13.38 1.48 8.21
CA SER A 115 12.78 1.96 9.46
C SER A 115 11.35 1.49 9.75
N TYR A 116 10.57 1.15 8.72
CA TYR A 116 9.12 1.00 8.85
C TYR A 116 8.71 -0.07 9.86
N TYR A 117 9.27 -1.26 9.77
CA TYR A 117 8.95 -2.36 10.69
C TYR A 117 9.32 -2.07 12.14
N ASN A 118 10.37 -1.29 12.39
CA ASN A 118 10.71 -0.85 13.74
C ASN A 118 9.70 0.18 14.26
N VAL A 119 9.18 1.05 13.38
CA VAL A 119 8.21 2.09 13.74
C VAL A 119 6.85 1.52 14.10
N ILE A 120 6.39 0.52 13.36
CA ILE A 120 5.10 -0.15 13.63
C ILE A 120 5.22 -1.31 14.63
N ASP A 121 6.39 -1.53 15.22
CA ASP A 121 6.69 -2.67 16.11
C ASP A 121 6.26 -4.02 15.50
N ALA A 122 6.65 -4.25 14.24
CA ALA A 122 6.28 -5.44 13.49
C ALA A 122 6.76 -6.71 14.22
N PRO A 123 5.89 -7.72 14.43
CA PRO A 123 6.32 -8.95 15.10
C PRO A 123 7.42 -9.65 14.30
N ALA A 124 8.58 -9.85 14.94
CA ALA A 124 9.78 -10.37 14.27
C ALA A 124 9.68 -11.85 13.82
N SER A 125 8.67 -12.58 14.31
CA SER A 125 8.41 -13.97 13.91
C SER A 125 6.92 -14.32 13.94
N LEU A 126 6.54 -15.41 13.28
CA LEU A 126 5.17 -15.95 13.30
C LEU A 126 4.72 -16.34 14.70
N ASP A 127 5.62 -16.82 15.56
CA ASP A 127 5.27 -17.12 16.95
C ASP A 127 4.89 -15.84 17.71
N ARG A 128 5.66 -14.76 17.53
CA ARG A 128 5.33 -13.45 18.11
C ARG A 128 4.06 -12.87 17.53
N PHE A 129 3.83 -13.03 16.23
CA PHE A 129 2.59 -12.61 15.61
C PHE A 129 1.39 -13.39 16.17
N ARG A 130 1.52 -14.71 16.35
CA ARG A 130 0.49 -15.57 16.94
C ARG A 130 0.15 -15.17 18.38
N ASP A 131 1.13 -14.73 19.17
CA ASP A 131 0.89 -14.19 20.52
C ASP A 131 -0.02 -12.95 20.52
N VAL A 132 0.01 -12.15 19.44
CA VAL A 132 -0.76 -10.91 19.30
C VAL A 132 -2.12 -11.16 18.64
N ALA A 133 -2.13 -11.89 17.51
CA ALA A 133 -3.32 -12.05 16.68
C ALA A 133 -4.15 -13.30 17.04
N GLY A 134 -3.54 -14.31 17.65
CA GLY A 134 -4.12 -15.64 17.83
C GLY A 134 -3.69 -16.64 16.75
N ASP A 135 -4.07 -17.91 16.95
CA ASP A 135 -3.75 -19.01 16.02
C ASP A 135 -4.83 -19.15 14.95
N TRP A 136 -4.51 -18.75 13.71
CA TRP A 136 -5.44 -18.77 12.57
C TRP A 136 -5.80 -20.16 12.05
N ASN A 137 -5.21 -21.22 12.62
CA ASN A 137 -5.58 -22.60 12.35
C ASN A 137 -6.75 -23.10 13.23
N GLN A 138 -7.22 -22.28 14.17
CA GLN A 138 -8.33 -22.60 15.06
C GLN A 138 -9.68 -22.26 14.42
N SER A 139 -10.77 -22.82 14.97
CA SER A 139 -12.12 -22.74 14.38
C SER A 139 -12.81 -21.37 14.52
N ASP A 140 -12.30 -20.50 15.38
CA ASP A 140 -12.70 -19.11 15.54
C ASP A 140 -12.22 -18.20 14.40
N TRP A 141 -11.42 -18.74 13.47
CA TRP A 141 -11.05 -18.10 12.22
C TRP A 141 -11.91 -18.61 11.05
N PHE A 142 -12.26 -17.70 10.14
CA PHE A 142 -12.88 -18.03 8.88
C PHE A 142 -11.79 -18.16 7.82
N SER A 143 -11.64 -19.37 7.28
CA SER A 143 -10.56 -19.72 6.37
C SER A 143 -11.10 -20.27 5.06
N HIS A 144 -10.51 -19.84 3.94
CA HIS A 144 -10.80 -20.38 2.62
C HIS A 144 -9.55 -20.39 1.76
N GLU A 145 -9.48 -21.35 0.83
CA GLU A 145 -8.33 -21.49 -0.04
C GLU A 145 -8.59 -20.81 -1.39
N VAL A 146 -7.55 -20.25 -1.98
CA VAL A 146 -7.63 -19.49 -3.23
C VAL A 146 -6.42 -19.77 -4.11
N GLN A 147 -6.62 -19.70 -5.42
CA GLN A 147 -5.53 -19.69 -6.39
C GLN A 147 -5.84 -18.65 -7.46
N GLY A 148 -4.84 -17.89 -7.88
CA GLY A 148 -5.04 -16.73 -8.73
C GLY A 148 -3.77 -16.32 -9.46
N GLN A 149 -3.84 -15.24 -10.22
CA GLN A 149 -2.73 -14.82 -11.08
C GLN A 149 -1.60 -14.10 -10.34
N MET A 150 -1.82 -13.55 -9.14
CA MET A 150 -0.79 -12.76 -8.45
C MET A 150 0.37 -13.59 -7.91
N THR A 151 0.16 -14.87 -7.68
CA THR A 151 1.17 -15.81 -7.20
C THR A 151 0.97 -17.16 -7.85
N ARG A 152 2.03 -17.95 -7.95
CA ARG A 152 1.95 -19.36 -8.35
C ARG A 152 1.40 -20.27 -7.25
N PHE A 153 1.38 -19.79 -6.01
CA PHE A 153 0.98 -20.59 -4.87
C PHE A 153 -0.55 -20.65 -4.75
N ARG A 154 -1.05 -21.82 -4.36
CA ARG A 154 -2.34 -21.90 -3.69
C ARG A 154 -2.20 -21.21 -2.34
N ARG A 155 -3.21 -20.48 -1.88
CA ARG A 155 -3.14 -19.75 -0.63
C ARG A 155 -4.29 -20.09 0.27
N ARG A 156 -4.05 -20.21 1.57
CA ARG A 156 -5.10 -20.22 2.58
C ARG A 156 -5.21 -18.82 3.17
N LEU A 157 -6.38 -18.21 3.03
CA LEU A 157 -6.69 -16.91 3.60
C LEU A 157 -7.53 -17.09 4.85
N SER A 158 -7.16 -16.42 5.93
CA SER A 158 -7.78 -16.54 7.24
C SER A 158 -8.03 -15.16 7.84
N ILE A 159 -9.20 -14.97 8.43
CA ILE A 159 -9.60 -13.75 9.16
C ILE A 159 -10.40 -14.15 10.42
N PRO A 160 -10.27 -13.46 11.57
CA PRO A 160 -11.06 -13.79 12.75
C PRO A 160 -12.56 -13.64 12.46
N ARG A 161 -13.36 -14.64 12.85
CA ARG A 161 -14.83 -14.56 12.69
C ARG A 161 -15.39 -13.36 13.45
N SER A 162 -14.84 -13.05 14.61
CA SER A 162 -15.23 -11.88 15.42
C SER A 162 -15.06 -10.55 14.67
N ALA A 163 -14.02 -10.41 13.85
CA ALA A 163 -13.81 -9.21 13.05
C ALA A 163 -14.84 -9.09 11.92
N ILE A 164 -15.22 -10.20 11.29
CA ILE A 164 -16.30 -10.22 10.29
C ILE A 164 -17.64 -9.86 10.94
N TYR A 165 -17.95 -10.45 12.10
CA TYR A 165 -19.18 -10.13 12.83
C TYR A 165 -19.23 -8.64 13.21
N ALA A 166 -18.15 -8.08 13.75
CA ALA A 166 -18.09 -6.66 14.09
C ALA A 166 -18.29 -5.76 12.86
N ALA A 167 -17.68 -6.11 11.71
CA ALA A 167 -17.89 -5.37 10.48
C ALA A 167 -19.36 -5.46 9.99
N LEU A 168 -19.99 -6.63 10.11
CA LEU A 168 -21.40 -6.84 9.76
C LEU A 168 -22.36 -6.13 10.71
N GLU A 169 -21.99 -5.94 11.98
CA GLU A 169 -22.77 -5.23 12.99
C GLU A 169 -22.96 -3.75 12.66
N GLU A 170 -21.94 -3.12 12.09
CA GLU A 170 -21.94 -1.72 11.65
C GLU A 170 -22.68 -1.50 10.31
N MET A 171 -23.11 -2.58 9.64
CA MET A 171 -23.85 -2.51 8.38
C MET A 171 -25.35 -2.57 8.62
N ASP A 172 -26.08 -1.58 8.10
CA ASP A 172 -27.54 -1.60 8.04
C ASP A 172 -28.03 -2.28 6.76
N ARG A 173 -27.25 -2.19 5.69
CA ARG A 173 -27.56 -2.75 4.36
C ARG A 173 -26.31 -3.40 3.76
N PRO A 174 -26.47 -4.39 2.85
CA PRO A 174 -25.34 -4.97 2.12
C PRO A 174 -24.54 -3.94 1.32
N GLN A 175 -25.12 -2.76 1.04
CA GLN A 175 -24.48 -1.69 0.28
C GLN A 175 -23.48 -0.84 1.09
N ASP A 176 -23.54 -0.91 2.41
CA ASP A 176 -22.74 -0.05 3.28
C ASP A 176 -21.26 -0.47 3.25
N ALA A 177 -20.39 0.40 3.77
CA ALA A 177 -18.96 0.14 3.81
C ALA A 177 -18.65 -0.99 4.80
N ILE A 178 -17.77 -1.90 4.41
CA ILE A 178 -17.23 -2.93 5.31
C ILE A 178 -16.01 -2.35 5.97
N LEU A 179 -16.10 -2.11 7.28
CA LEU A 179 -15.03 -1.52 8.08
C LEU A 179 -14.64 -2.51 9.17
N TYR A 180 -13.42 -3.03 9.09
CA TYR A 180 -12.94 -3.95 10.12
C TYR A 180 -12.41 -3.20 11.34
N PRO A 181 -12.57 -3.75 12.55
CA PRO A 181 -11.99 -3.17 13.76
C PRO A 181 -10.47 -3.00 13.67
N VAL A 182 -9.95 -1.99 14.36
CA VAL A 182 -8.49 -1.82 14.58
C VAL A 182 -7.89 -3.11 15.13
N ASN A 183 -6.67 -3.43 14.68
CA ASN A 183 -5.93 -4.68 14.95
C ASN A 183 -6.53 -5.95 14.33
N THR A 184 -7.59 -5.86 13.50
CA THR A 184 -8.01 -7.00 12.68
C THR A 184 -6.84 -7.47 11.83
N SER A 185 -6.57 -8.76 11.89
CA SER A 185 -5.52 -9.39 11.10
C SER A 185 -6.12 -10.28 10.01
N ILE A 186 -5.52 -10.24 8.84
CA ILE A 186 -5.82 -11.15 7.73
C ILE A 186 -4.52 -11.86 7.39
N VAL A 187 -4.53 -13.19 7.48
CA VAL A 187 -3.37 -14.05 7.25
C VAL A 187 -3.53 -14.78 5.93
N GLY A 188 -2.49 -14.77 5.10
CA GLY A 188 -2.41 -15.49 3.84
C GLY A 188 -1.22 -16.43 3.81
N GLU A 189 -1.46 -17.73 4.01
CA GLU A 189 -0.43 -18.77 3.91
C GLU A 189 -0.27 -19.20 2.45
N HIS A 190 0.95 -19.16 1.92
CA HIS A 190 1.31 -19.70 0.61
C HIS A 190 1.66 -21.18 0.74
N LEU A 191 0.95 -22.02 -0.01
CA LEU A 191 1.06 -23.47 0.04
C LEU A 191 1.79 -24.00 -1.21
N GLN A 192 2.79 -24.83 -0.97
CA GLN A 192 3.45 -25.65 -1.97
C GLN A 192 3.43 -27.11 -1.52
N ASN A 193 2.72 -27.97 -2.25
CA ASN A 193 2.51 -29.37 -1.87
C ASN A 193 2.00 -29.52 -0.41
N ASP A 194 0.99 -28.73 -0.07
CA ASP A 194 0.37 -28.64 1.27
C ASP A 194 1.31 -28.20 2.42
N THR A 195 2.54 -27.76 2.10
CA THR A 195 3.47 -27.15 3.05
C THR A 195 3.40 -25.63 2.94
N VAL A 196 3.37 -24.94 4.07
CA VAL A 196 3.45 -23.47 4.12
C VAL A 196 4.88 -23.05 3.85
N VAL A 197 5.10 -22.28 2.79
CA VAL A 197 6.44 -21.80 2.38
C VAL A 197 6.64 -20.30 2.60
N GLU A 198 5.55 -19.58 2.87
CA GLU A 198 5.53 -18.15 3.15
C GLU A 198 4.19 -17.79 3.78
N THR A 199 4.19 -16.84 4.71
CA THR A 199 2.97 -16.30 5.31
C THR A 199 2.94 -14.80 5.16
N THR A 200 1.90 -14.27 4.55
CA THR A 200 1.64 -12.83 4.42
C THR A 200 0.59 -12.40 5.44
N VAL A 201 0.71 -11.20 5.97
CA VAL A 201 -0.23 -10.67 6.96
C VAL A 201 -0.59 -9.24 6.59
N MET A 202 -1.87 -8.91 6.78
CA MET A 202 -2.35 -7.54 6.81
C MET A 202 -2.94 -7.25 8.20
N MET A 203 -2.63 -6.11 8.80
CA MET A 203 -3.18 -5.73 10.10
C MET A 203 -3.76 -4.31 10.08
N LYS A 204 -5.01 -4.16 10.54
CA LYS A 204 -5.72 -2.88 10.54
C LYS A 204 -5.11 -1.90 11.54
N ARG A 205 -4.73 -0.72 11.06
CA ARG A 205 -4.27 0.41 11.88
C ARG A 205 -5.41 1.29 12.35
N LYS A 206 -5.12 2.06 13.40
CA LYS A 206 -6.04 3.02 14.01
C LYS A 206 -6.40 4.20 13.10
N ASP A 207 -5.54 4.54 12.14
CA ASP A 207 -5.73 5.64 11.21
C ASP A 207 -6.45 5.22 9.92
N GLY A 208 -6.95 3.98 9.89
CA GLY A 208 -7.72 3.46 8.78
C GLY A 208 -6.90 2.70 7.73
N TYR A 209 -5.57 2.70 7.81
CA TYR A 209 -4.73 1.95 6.88
C TYR A 209 -4.47 0.50 7.35
N TRP A 210 -3.78 -0.29 6.53
CA TRP A 210 -3.39 -1.67 6.82
C TRP A 210 -1.88 -1.82 6.75
N ASP A 211 -1.25 -2.32 7.81
CA ASP A 211 0.15 -2.72 7.74
C ASP A 211 0.30 -4.05 7.02
N TYR A 212 1.37 -4.20 6.25
CA TYR A 212 1.68 -5.41 5.49
C TYR A 212 2.96 -6.04 6.00
N PHE A 213 2.90 -7.34 6.31
CA PHE A 213 4.05 -8.14 6.73
C PHE A 213 4.17 -9.39 5.87
N ALA A 214 5.37 -9.94 5.83
CA ALA A 214 5.64 -11.25 5.26
C ALA A 214 6.58 -12.01 6.19
N TYR A 215 6.40 -13.32 6.25
CA TYR A 215 7.23 -14.26 6.98
C TYR A 215 7.68 -15.35 6.02
N ASN A 216 8.98 -15.67 6.08
CA ASN A 216 9.56 -16.74 5.26
C ASN A 216 9.18 -18.14 5.78
N GLU A 217 9.72 -19.18 5.16
CA GLU A 217 9.47 -20.59 5.54
C GLU A 217 9.92 -20.89 6.98
N GLU A 218 10.95 -20.20 7.49
CA GLU A 218 11.40 -20.30 8.87
C GLU A 218 10.52 -19.52 9.87
N GLY A 219 9.50 -18.80 9.39
CA GLY A 219 8.62 -17.99 10.20
C GLY A 219 9.25 -16.69 10.70
N LEU A 220 10.33 -16.22 10.07
CA LEU A 220 11.00 -14.95 10.37
C LEU A 220 10.47 -13.84 9.49
N LEU A 221 10.37 -12.63 10.04
CA LEU A 221 9.95 -11.44 9.30
C LEU A 221 10.86 -11.23 8.08
N ALA A 222 10.22 -11.09 6.92
CA ALA A 222 10.87 -10.94 5.63
C ALA A 222 10.56 -9.57 5.01
N THR A 223 11.53 -9.06 4.25
CA THR A 223 11.40 -7.83 3.47
C THR A 223 11.01 -8.10 2.01
N THR A 224 10.85 -9.37 1.63
CA THR A 224 10.41 -9.78 0.30
C THR A 224 9.47 -10.96 0.37
N VAL A 225 8.54 -11.03 -0.58
CA VAL A 225 7.69 -12.20 -0.84
C VAL A 225 8.04 -12.89 -2.15
N GLN A 226 7.81 -14.19 -2.20
CA GLN A 226 8.03 -15.01 -3.38
C GLN A 226 6.98 -14.68 -4.46
N LYS A 227 7.48 -14.12 -5.57
CA LYS A 227 6.70 -13.85 -6.77
C LYS A 227 7.53 -14.16 -8.00
N ASP A 228 6.86 -14.63 -9.05
CA ASP A 228 7.49 -14.84 -10.34
C ASP A 228 7.30 -13.60 -11.26
N PRO A 229 8.31 -13.22 -12.07
CA PRO A 229 9.63 -13.84 -12.16
C PRO A 229 10.62 -13.40 -11.06
N ASN A 230 10.33 -12.31 -10.36
CA ASN A 230 11.20 -11.74 -9.33
C ASN A 230 10.45 -11.56 -8.02
N PRO A 231 11.11 -11.79 -6.87
CA PRO A 231 10.57 -11.46 -5.56
C PRO A 231 10.09 -10.01 -5.50
N MET A 232 9.08 -9.78 -4.66
CA MET A 232 8.48 -8.48 -4.47
C MET A 232 8.84 -7.94 -3.09
N SER A 233 9.30 -6.69 -3.00
CA SER A 233 9.59 -6.03 -1.72
C SER A 233 8.32 -5.73 -0.91
N VAL A 234 8.40 -5.96 0.40
CA VAL A 234 7.35 -5.67 1.39
C VAL A 234 7.91 -4.64 2.38
N PRO A 235 7.14 -3.59 2.75
CA PRO A 235 5.72 -3.37 2.44
C PRO A 235 5.44 -2.63 1.12
N THR A 236 6.46 -2.08 0.45
CA THR A 236 6.29 -1.07 -0.62
C THR A 236 5.46 -1.51 -1.81
N LYS A 237 5.58 -2.76 -2.25
CA LYS A 237 4.84 -3.25 -3.42
C LYS A 237 3.49 -3.89 -3.07
N CYS A 238 3.27 -4.26 -1.80
CA CYS A 238 1.97 -4.73 -1.32
C CYS A 238 0.94 -3.59 -1.39
N LEU A 239 1.32 -2.41 -0.92
CA LEU A 239 0.49 -1.21 -0.93
C LEU A 239 -0.04 -0.88 -2.33
N GLY A 240 0.82 -0.88 -3.34
CA GLY A 240 0.42 -0.56 -4.72
C GLY A 240 -0.63 -1.51 -5.29
N CYS A 241 -0.65 -2.78 -4.88
CA CYS A 241 -1.69 -3.73 -5.30
C CYS A 241 -3.01 -3.47 -4.56
N HIS A 242 -2.95 -3.14 -3.28
CA HIS A 242 -4.12 -2.92 -2.41
C HIS A 242 -4.82 -1.58 -2.66
N PHE A 243 -4.06 -0.54 -3.01
CA PHE A 243 -4.59 0.79 -3.31
C PHE A 243 -4.97 0.96 -4.79
N GLY A 244 -4.58 0.01 -5.64
CA GLY A 244 -4.96 0.02 -7.05
C GLY A 244 -6.45 -0.25 -7.29
N ASP A 245 -6.90 0.06 -8.50
CA ASP A 245 -8.26 -0.19 -8.99
C ASP A 245 -8.43 -1.60 -9.61
N ARG A 246 -7.31 -2.31 -9.84
CA ARG A 246 -7.32 -3.60 -10.55
C ARG A 246 -8.02 -4.66 -9.73
N GLN A 247 -9.08 -5.25 -10.28
CA GLN A 247 -9.63 -6.50 -9.72
C GLN A 247 -8.61 -7.63 -9.83
N PHE A 248 -8.51 -8.39 -8.75
CA PHE A 248 -7.57 -9.48 -8.58
C PHE A 248 -8.31 -10.82 -8.64
N GLU A 249 -7.53 -11.89 -8.68
CA GLU A 249 -8.00 -13.27 -8.60
C GLU A 249 -7.77 -13.81 -7.19
N PRO A 250 -8.81 -14.27 -6.49
CA PRO A 250 -9.90 -15.02 -7.11
C PRO A 250 -11.24 -14.26 -7.22
N GLU A 251 -11.29 -12.94 -6.96
CA GLU A 251 -12.52 -12.13 -6.94
C GLU A 251 -13.24 -12.13 -8.30
N LYS A 252 -12.47 -12.01 -9.39
CA LYS A 252 -12.95 -12.16 -10.77
C LYS A 252 -13.53 -13.55 -11.06
N SER A 253 -13.16 -14.55 -10.28
CA SER A 253 -13.57 -15.96 -10.40
C SER A 253 -14.68 -16.36 -9.41
N PHE A 254 -15.40 -15.38 -8.87
CA PHE A 254 -16.52 -15.61 -7.97
C PHE A 254 -17.79 -14.85 -8.44
N PRO A 255 -18.98 -15.48 -8.43
CA PRO A 255 -19.27 -16.84 -7.95
C PRO A 255 -18.88 -17.94 -8.95
N SER A 256 -18.61 -17.60 -10.22
CA SER A 256 -18.34 -18.58 -11.28
C SER A 256 -16.86 -18.92 -11.42
N VAL A 257 -16.55 -20.20 -11.60
CA VAL A 257 -15.18 -20.68 -11.89
C VAL A 257 -14.59 -19.94 -13.10
N ALA A 258 -13.40 -19.33 -12.92
CA ALA A 258 -12.71 -18.66 -14.02
C ALA A 258 -11.93 -19.66 -14.88
N ARG A 259 -11.72 -19.28 -16.15
CA ARG A 259 -10.79 -20.00 -17.01
C ARG A 259 -9.35 -19.86 -16.47
N PRO A 260 -8.51 -20.91 -16.58
CA PRO A 260 -7.11 -20.86 -16.16
C PRO A 260 -6.36 -19.67 -16.74
N GLY A 261 -5.43 -19.12 -15.96
CA GLY A 261 -4.52 -18.05 -16.35
C GLY A 261 -3.10 -18.56 -16.65
N PRO A 262 -2.14 -17.63 -16.86
CA PRO A 262 -0.75 -18.01 -17.15
C PRO A 262 -0.09 -18.79 -16.02
N ASN A 263 -0.55 -18.64 -14.78
CA ASN A 263 -0.02 -19.31 -13.58
C ASN A 263 -0.90 -20.48 -13.11
N GLY A 264 -1.77 -21.02 -13.97
CA GLY A 264 -2.63 -22.16 -13.68
C GLY A 264 -4.08 -21.78 -13.33
N GLU A 265 -4.71 -22.61 -12.50
CA GLU A 265 -6.12 -22.45 -12.13
C GLU A 265 -6.39 -21.12 -11.40
N ARG A 266 -7.62 -20.63 -11.53
CA ARG A 266 -8.09 -19.37 -10.95
C ARG A 266 -9.42 -19.63 -10.26
N HIS A 267 -9.37 -19.73 -8.94
CA HIS A 267 -10.45 -20.33 -8.20
C HIS A 267 -10.44 -19.91 -6.72
N VAL A 268 -11.63 -19.61 -6.19
CA VAL A 268 -11.92 -19.70 -4.75
C VAL A 268 -12.34 -21.14 -4.47
N PHE A 269 -11.59 -21.86 -3.63
CA PHE A 269 -11.92 -23.23 -3.20
C PHE A 269 -12.93 -23.18 -2.06
N VAL A 270 -14.20 -23.04 -2.44
CA VAL A 270 -15.36 -23.15 -1.55
C VAL A 270 -16.34 -24.19 -2.09
N PRO A 271 -17.16 -24.80 -1.23
CA PRO A 271 -18.27 -25.64 -1.66
C PRO A 271 -19.14 -24.94 -2.70
N ASP A 272 -19.68 -25.67 -3.68
CA ASP A 272 -20.47 -25.07 -4.78
C ASP A 272 -21.69 -24.30 -4.27
N GLN A 273 -22.28 -24.77 -3.18
CA GLN A 273 -23.39 -24.13 -2.49
C GLN A 273 -23.06 -22.72 -1.94
N PHE A 274 -21.77 -22.38 -1.75
CA PHE A 274 -21.37 -21.02 -1.34
C PHE A 274 -21.37 -20.04 -2.52
N ARG A 275 -21.45 -20.52 -3.76
CA ARG A 275 -21.36 -19.72 -4.99
C ARG A 275 -22.70 -19.03 -5.30
N ASP A 276 -23.13 -18.18 -4.38
CA ASP A 276 -24.36 -17.42 -4.50
C ASP A 276 -24.15 -16.10 -5.26
N LYS A 277 -24.85 -15.96 -6.39
CA LYS A 277 -24.80 -14.76 -7.22
C LYS A 277 -25.46 -13.56 -6.54
N ALA A 278 -26.56 -13.75 -5.82
CA ALA A 278 -27.26 -12.69 -5.12
C ALA A 278 -26.40 -12.11 -4.00
N VAL A 279 -25.73 -12.96 -3.21
CA VAL A 279 -24.79 -12.52 -2.16
C VAL A 279 -23.64 -11.71 -2.79
N ARG A 280 -23.00 -12.25 -3.83
CA ARG A 280 -21.91 -11.54 -4.54
C ARG A 280 -22.34 -10.18 -5.07
N ASP A 281 -23.52 -10.09 -5.66
CA ASP A 281 -24.04 -8.84 -6.23
C ASP A 281 -24.42 -7.81 -5.15
N ALA A 282 -24.91 -8.27 -3.99
CA ALA A 282 -25.31 -7.42 -2.88
C ALA A 282 -24.11 -6.71 -2.21
N PHE A 283 -23.09 -7.48 -1.85
CA PHE A 283 -21.91 -6.94 -1.16
C PHE A 283 -20.95 -6.25 -2.12
N SER A 284 -20.70 -6.84 -3.29
CA SER A 284 -19.76 -6.29 -4.28
C SER A 284 -18.46 -5.76 -3.62
N GLU A 285 -17.93 -6.47 -2.62
CA GLU A 285 -16.81 -5.97 -1.75
C GLU A 285 -15.65 -5.44 -2.59
N HIS A 286 -15.41 -6.13 -3.70
CA HIS A 286 -14.42 -5.77 -4.68
C HIS A 286 -14.57 -4.33 -5.22
N ALA A 287 -15.79 -3.88 -5.52
CA ALA A 287 -16.05 -2.51 -6.00
C ALA A 287 -16.04 -1.47 -4.87
N ARG A 288 -16.07 -1.93 -3.61
CA ARG A 288 -16.16 -1.09 -2.41
C ARG A 288 -14.94 -1.26 -1.51
N ARG A 289 -13.75 -1.22 -2.10
CA ARG A 289 -12.43 -1.18 -1.41
C ARG A 289 -12.23 0.09 -0.58
N SER A 290 -13.26 0.67 0.02
CA SER A 290 -13.14 1.85 0.88
C SER A 290 -12.17 1.61 2.03
N ASP A 291 -11.98 0.35 2.44
CA ASP A 291 -11.00 -0.07 3.43
C ASP A 291 -9.70 -0.64 2.82
N THR A 292 -9.49 -0.53 1.50
CA THR A 292 -8.26 -0.94 0.78
C THR A 292 -7.85 -2.43 0.88
N ILE A 293 -8.71 -3.26 1.46
CA ILE A 293 -8.50 -4.71 1.55
C ILE A 293 -8.88 -5.38 0.22
N LEU A 294 -8.09 -6.38 -0.15
CA LEU A 294 -8.39 -7.28 -1.25
C LEU A 294 -8.85 -8.63 -0.69
N GLY A 295 -10.12 -8.98 -0.91
CA GLY A 295 -10.66 -10.30 -0.60
C GLY A 295 -12.19 -10.34 -0.68
N LEU A 296 -12.76 -11.54 -0.47
CA LEU A 296 -14.20 -11.80 -0.41
C LEU A 296 -14.60 -12.32 0.97
N TYR A 297 -14.12 -11.67 2.04
CA TYR A 297 -14.27 -12.21 3.39
C TYR A 297 -15.72 -12.19 3.85
N VAL A 298 -16.41 -11.05 3.76
CA VAL A 298 -17.82 -10.93 4.18
C VAL A 298 -18.74 -11.73 3.26
N THR A 299 -18.50 -11.67 1.95
CA THR A 299 -19.29 -12.32 0.90
C THR A 299 -19.29 -13.81 1.11
N LEU A 300 -18.10 -14.41 1.29
CA LEU A 300 -17.99 -15.85 1.53
C LEU A 300 -18.53 -16.24 2.90
N PHE A 301 -18.41 -15.37 3.91
CA PHE A 301 -18.94 -15.62 5.24
C PHE A 301 -20.48 -15.62 5.26
N ILE A 302 -21.12 -14.66 4.59
CA ILE A 302 -22.58 -14.61 4.45
C ILE A 302 -23.09 -15.81 3.65
N SER A 303 -22.38 -16.20 2.57
CA SER A 303 -22.68 -17.44 1.86
C SER A 303 -22.60 -18.66 2.79
N ASP A 304 -21.57 -18.78 3.64
CA ASP A 304 -21.47 -19.86 4.65
C ASP A 304 -22.67 -19.81 5.61
N MET A 305 -22.98 -18.64 6.19
CA MET A 305 -24.10 -18.45 7.12
C MET A 305 -25.45 -18.89 6.52
N LEU A 306 -25.75 -18.49 5.28
CA LEU A 306 -26.97 -18.89 4.58
C LEU A 306 -27.05 -20.41 4.42
N ASN A 307 -25.95 -21.03 4.01
CA ASN A 307 -25.88 -22.49 3.88
C ASN A 307 -26.03 -23.21 5.23
N GLN A 308 -25.45 -22.68 6.31
CA GLN A 308 -25.66 -23.24 7.65
C GLN A 308 -27.13 -23.09 8.09
N ALA A 309 -27.78 -21.96 7.79
CA ALA A 309 -29.20 -21.74 8.09
C ALA A 309 -30.09 -22.72 7.34
N GLU A 310 -29.89 -22.91 6.03
CA GLU A 310 -30.60 -23.89 5.20
C GLU A 310 -30.42 -25.33 5.70
N ALA A 311 -29.22 -25.66 6.21
CA ALA A 311 -28.91 -26.96 6.79
C ALA A 311 -29.47 -27.15 8.23
N GLY A 312 -30.09 -26.13 8.83
CA GLY A 312 -30.58 -26.15 10.21
C GLY A 312 -29.47 -26.11 11.27
N LEU A 313 -28.28 -25.63 10.90
CA LEU A 313 -27.09 -25.49 11.75
C LEU A 313 -26.77 -24.03 12.11
N GLY A 314 -27.50 -23.07 11.52
CA GLY A 314 -27.32 -21.64 11.75
C GLY A 314 -27.65 -21.23 13.20
N LYS A 315 -26.92 -20.24 13.72
CA LYS A 315 -27.22 -19.65 15.03
C LYS A 315 -28.35 -18.63 14.89
N GLU A 316 -29.11 -18.41 15.96
CA GLU A 316 -30.15 -17.37 15.97
C GLU A 316 -29.59 -15.97 15.69
N SER A 317 -28.40 -15.66 16.23
CA SER A 317 -27.69 -14.41 15.93
C SER A 317 -27.33 -14.28 14.45
N ASP A 318 -27.01 -15.39 13.78
CA ASP A 318 -26.68 -15.39 12.36
C ASP A 318 -27.92 -15.07 11.53
N GLN A 319 -29.06 -15.68 11.87
CA GLN A 319 -30.34 -15.39 11.22
C GLN A 319 -30.75 -13.92 11.37
N GLN A 320 -30.53 -13.31 12.55
CA GLN A 320 -30.84 -11.89 12.77
C GLN A 320 -30.02 -10.98 11.85
N ILE A 321 -28.73 -11.30 11.65
CA ILE A 321 -27.86 -10.57 10.73
C ILE A 321 -28.34 -10.75 9.29
N LEU A 322 -28.61 -11.98 8.87
CA LEU A 322 -29.09 -12.29 7.52
C LEU A 322 -30.38 -11.53 7.19
N THR A 323 -31.40 -11.65 8.05
CA THR A 323 -32.69 -10.95 7.87
C THR A 323 -32.52 -9.44 7.87
N ARG A 324 -31.68 -8.86 8.75
CA ARG A 324 -31.39 -7.41 8.75
C ARG A 324 -30.81 -6.97 7.41
N LEU A 325 -29.90 -7.76 6.85
CA LEU A 325 -29.25 -7.48 5.57
C LEU A 325 -30.10 -7.87 4.35
N GLY A 326 -31.32 -8.38 4.56
CA GLY A 326 -32.27 -8.71 3.50
C GLY A 326 -32.04 -10.08 2.85
N PHE A 327 -31.44 -11.02 3.57
CA PHE A 327 -31.35 -12.42 3.18
C PHE A 327 -32.23 -13.26 4.12
N ASP A 328 -33.27 -13.88 3.57
CA ASP A 328 -34.23 -14.75 4.27
C ASP A 328 -34.18 -16.18 3.72
#